data_AF-A0A8G2CHZ1-F1
#
_entry.id   AF-A0A8G2CHZ1-F1
#
_cell.length_a   1.000
_cell.length_b   1.000
_cell.length_c   1.000
_cell.angle_alpha   90.00
_cell.angle_beta   90.00
_cell.angle_gamma   90.00
#
_symmetry.space_group_name_H-M   'P 1'
#
loop_
_entity.id
_entity.type
_entity.pdbx_description
1 polymer ?
#
loop_
_entity_poly.entity_id
_entity_poly.type
_entity_poly.pdbx_seq_one_letter_code
_entity_poly.pdbx_strand_id
1 'polypeptide(L)'
;MPDHTWRLTLLAAASLALTMAHAASTTAMTAAEGPMAAAVARGGQLFDHARFGSTLTWVPDMAFHAKPMTCGACHTNGGKTIGTMPNGKQIPSLIGAAADFPRYNAKKHAVFTLQRQLAHCIRAGIGGKAPAYESPAMIDLEVYLISLSKTAPIGRNVP
;
A
#
# COMPACT_ATOMS: atom_id res chain seq x y z
N MET A 1 74.47 31.23 0.31
CA MET A 1 73.50 30.83 1.34
C MET A 1 72.10 31.02 0.78
N PRO A 2 71.19 30.06 1.04
CA PRO A 2 70.19 29.59 0.06
C PRO A 2 68.73 29.94 0.42
N ASP A 3 67.90 29.87 -0.62
CA ASP A 3 66.57 29.27 -0.78
C ASP A 3 65.65 29.10 0.43
N HIS A 4 64.39 29.53 0.31
CA HIS A 4 63.23 28.78 0.84
C HIS A 4 61.95 29.04 0.01
N THR A 5 61.78 28.20 -1.02
CA THR A 5 60.48 27.84 -1.59
C THR A 5 59.75 26.91 -0.63
N TRP A 6 58.53 27.25 -0.22
CA TRP A 6 57.43 26.29 0.04
C TRP A 6 56.23 27.05 0.58
N ARG A 7 55.05 26.95 -0.05
CA ARG A 7 53.71 26.83 0.57
C ARG A 7 52.69 26.50 -0.51
N LEU A 8 52.70 25.25 -0.95
CA LEU A 8 51.59 24.65 -1.69
C LEU A 8 50.61 24.01 -0.69
N THR A 9 49.33 24.27 -0.94
CA THR A 9 48.17 23.37 -0.80
C THR A 9 47.82 22.79 0.57
N LEU A 10 46.74 23.32 1.17
CA LEU A 10 45.82 22.55 2.02
C LEU A 10 44.37 23.06 1.81
N LEU A 11 43.75 22.68 0.69
CA LEU A 11 42.30 22.80 0.48
C LEU A 11 41.81 21.57 -0.29
N ALA A 12 41.75 20.40 0.36
CA ALA A 12 41.13 19.22 -0.27
C ALA A 12 40.65 18.11 0.70
N ALA A 13 40.54 18.34 2.01
CA ALA A 13 40.19 17.27 2.95
C ALA A 13 38.70 17.21 3.35
N ALA A 14 37.91 18.26 3.11
CA ALA A 14 36.51 18.32 3.58
C ALA A 14 35.50 17.63 2.65
N SER A 15 35.88 17.30 1.41
CA SER A 15 34.93 16.82 0.38
C SER A 15 34.70 15.30 0.38
N LEU A 16 35.59 14.50 0.99
CA LEU A 16 35.50 13.03 0.96
C LEU A 16 34.57 12.43 2.04
N ALA A 17 34.34 13.13 3.16
CA ALA A 17 33.48 12.61 4.22
C ALA A 17 31.98 12.63 3.82
N LEU A 18 31.58 13.56 2.93
CA LEU A 18 30.19 13.73 2.52
C LEU A 18 29.74 12.69 1.47
N THR A 19 30.66 12.14 0.68
CA THR A 19 30.34 11.18 -0.40
C THR A 19 30.10 9.76 0.13
N MET A 20 30.83 9.34 1.16
CA MET A 20 30.68 7.99 1.75
C MET A 20 29.35 7.82 2.49
N ALA A 21 28.82 8.86 3.14
CA ALA A 21 27.54 8.82 3.84
C ALA A 21 26.34 8.69 2.87
N HIS A 22 26.43 9.24 1.66
CA HIS A 22 25.39 9.11 0.64
C HIS A 22 25.31 7.69 0.05
N ALA A 23 26.45 7.05 -0.21
CA ALA A 23 26.50 5.71 -0.81
C ALA A 23 25.98 4.59 0.12
N ALA A 24 26.21 4.71 1.42
CA ALA A 24 25.66 3.79 2.41
C ALA A 24 24.13 3.92 2.53
N SER A 25 23.61 5.14 2.40
CA SER A 25 22.17 5.45 2.48
C SER A 25 21.40 4.90 1.27
N THR A 26 21.96 4.99 0.07
CA THR A 26 21.31 4.46 -1.15
C THR A 26 21.21 2.94 -1.17
N THR A 27 22.22 2.24 -0.66
CA THR A 27 22.28 0.76 -0.67
C THR A 27 21.27 0.13 0.30
N ALA A 28 21.11 0.73 1.49
CA ALA A 28 20.12 0.28 2.47
C ALA A 28 18.67 0.51 1.99
N MET A 29 18.40 1.63 1.30
CA MET A 29 17.09 1.87 0.67
C MET A 29 16.75 0.84 -0.40
N THR A 30 17.70 0.48 -1.28
CA THR A 30 17.46 -0.55 -2.32
C THR A 30 17.24 -1.94 -1.73
N ALA A 31 17.96 -2.29 -0.66
CA ALA A 31 17.76 -3.56 0.04
C ALA A 31 16.40 -3.65 0.74
N ALA A 32 15.92 -2.55 1.35
CA ALA A 32 14.59 -2.48 1.97
C ALA A 32 13.44 -2.40 0.94
N GLU A 33 13.70 -1.82 -0.24
CA GLU A 33 12.76 -1.83 -1.36
C GLU A 33 12.43 -3.24 -1.84
N GLY A 34 13.37 -4.19 -1.76
CA GLY A 34 13.13 -5.59 -2.18
C GLY A 34 11.98 -6.26 -1.42
N PRO A 35 12.06 -6.41 -0.09
CA PRO A 35 10.97 -6.98 0.72
C PRO A 35 9.66 -6.20 0.63
N MET A 36 9.71 -4.87 0.59
CA MET A 36 8.51 -4.02 0.48
C MET A 36 7.84 -4.17 -0.89
N ALA A 37 8.60 -4.14 -1.99
CA ALA A 37 8.06 -4.36 -3.33
C ALA A 37 7.46 -5.77 -3.47
N ALA A 38 8.10 -6.79 -2.87
CA ALA A 38 7.57 -8.14 -2.84
C ALA A 38 6.24 -8.21 -2.07
N ALA A 39 6.11 -7.51 -0.93
CA ALA A 39 4.85 -7.43 -0.19
C ALA A 39 3.75 -6.72 -0.99
N VAL A 40 4.07 -5.62 -1.68
CA VAL A 40 3.13 -4.94 -2.59
C VAL A 40 2.66 -5.90 -3.69
N ALA A 41 3.58 -6.65 -4.31
CA ALA A 41 3.24 -7.59 -5.36
C ALA A 41 2.32 -8.72 -4.85
N ARG A 42 2.67 -9.35 -3.71
CA ARG A 42 1.83 -10.38 -3.09
C ARG A 42 0.47 -9.85 -2.68
N GLY A 43 0.40 -8.65 -2.11
CA GLY A 43 -0.84 -7.99 -1.74
C GLY A 43 -1.73 -7.68 -2.94
N GLY A 44 -1.15 -7.25 -4.05
CA GLY A 44 -1.88 -7.07 -5.33
C GLY A 44 -2.45 -8.38 -5.87
N GLN A 45 -1.68 -9.48 -5.82
CA GLN A 45 -2.16 -10.80 -6.20
C GLN A 45 -3.33 -11.26 -5.32
N LEU A 46 -3.23 -11.07 -4.00
CA LEU A 46 -4.33 -11.35 -3.08
C LEU A 46 -5.55 -10.48 -3.39
N PHE A 47 -5.35 -9.20 -3.69
CA PHE A 47 -6.43 -8.28 -4.00
C PHE A 47 -7.22 -8.71 -5.24
N ASP A 48 -6.53 -9.07 -6.32
CA ASP A 48 -7.18 -9.39 -7.60
C ASP A 48 -7.77 -10.80 -7.61
N HIS A 49 -7.14 -11.76 -6.93
CA HIS A 49 -7.44 -13.18 -7.12
C HIS A 49 -7.94 -13.90 -5.87
N ALA A 50 -7.68 -13.40 -4.66
CA ALA A 50 -8.07 -14.12 -3.45
C ALA A 50 -9.58 -13.99 -3.20
N ARG A 51 -10.23 -15.14 -3.09
CA ARG A 51 -11.64 -15.27 -2.71
C ARG A 51 -11.85 -15.39 -1.21
N PHE A 52 -10.77 -15.63 -0.45
CA PHE A 52 -10.81 -15.84 1.01
C PHE A 52 -11.83 -16.92 1.44
N GLY A 53 -11.95 -17.99 0.65
CA GLY A 53 -12.92 -19.07 0.88
C GLY A 53 -14.36 -18.76 0.46
N SER A 54 -14.65 -17.57 -0.09
CA SER A 54 -15.97 -17.24 -0.62
C SER A 54 -16.33 -18.09 -1.83
N THR A 55 -17.58 -18.56 -1.89
CA THR A 55 -18.20 -19.20 -3.06
C THR A 55 -19.03 -18.22 -3.89
N LEU A 56 -19.15 -16.96 -3.45
CA LEU A 56 -19.97 -15.95 -4.13
C LEU A 56 -19.39 -15.59 -5.50
N THR A 57 -20.30 -15.23 -6.41
CA THR A 57 -19.97 -14.69 -7.72
C THR A 57 -20.90 -13.51 -8.00
N TRP A 58 -20.45 -12.63 -8.88
CA TRP A 58 -21.23 -11.47 -9.33
C TRP A 58 -21.07 -11.28 -10.83
N VAL A 59 -22.15 -10.91 -11.51
CA VAL A 59 -22.16 -10.57 -12.93
C VAL A 59 -22.22 -9.04 -13.02
N PRO A 60 -21.15 -8.35 -13.46
CA PRO A 60 -21.23 -6.94 -13.77
C PRO A 60 -22.33 -6.64 -14.77
N ASP A 61 -22.89 -5.44 -14.71
CA ASP A 61 -23.87 -5.01 -15.71
C ASP A 61 -23.27 -5.16 -17.13
N MET A 62 -24.07 -5.67 -18.06
CA MET A 62 -23.68 -6.02 -19.43
C MET A 62 -22.58 -7.09 -19.58
N ALA A 63 -22.22 -7.84 -18.52
CA ALA A 63 -21.29 -8.96 -18.62
C ALA A 63 -22.03 -10.28 -18.91
N PHE A 64 -21.45 -11.10 -19.79
CA PHE A 64 -22.00 -12.43 -20.13
C PHE A 64 -21.65 -13.52 -19.12
N HIS A 65 -20.65 -13.27 -18.25
CA HIS A 65 -20.12 -14.28 -17.32
C HIS A 65 -19.97 -13.74 -15.92
N ALA A 66 -20.36 -14.56 -14.95
CA ALA A 66 -20.13 -14.29 -13.54
C ALA A 66 -18.63 -14.29 -13.22
N LYS A 67 -18.22 -13.32 -12.40
CA LYS A 67 -16.88 -13.21 -11.88
C LYS A 67 -16.84 -13.69 -10.44
N PRO A 68 -15.77 -14.39 -10.02
CA PRO A 68 -15.44 -14.61 -8.62
C PRO A 68 -15.55 -13.35 -7.78
N MET A 69 -16.12 -13.44 -6.57
CA MET A 69 -15.97 -12.36 -5.61
C MET A 69 -14.55 -12.32 -5.07
N THR A 70 -13.82 -11.26 -5.46
CA THR A 70 -12.51 -10.84 -4.96
C THR A 70 -12.57 -9.33 -4.65
N CYS A 71 -11.48 -8.72 -4.17
CA CYS A 71 -11.46 -7.26 -4.03
C CYS A 71 -11.62 -6.58 -5.40
N GLY A 72 -10.90 -7.10 -6.39
CA GLY A 72 -10.91 -6.62 -7.78
C GLY A 72 -12.26 -6.74 -8.49
N ALA A 73 -13.19 -7.55 -7.97
CA ALA A 73 -14.55 -7.62 -8.50
C ALA A 73 -15.28 -6.27 -8.37
N CYS A 74 -15.16 -5.57 -7.23
CA CYS A 74 -15.77 -4.26 -7.05
C CYS A 74 -14.77 -3.11 -7.25
N HIS A 75 -13.51 -3.29 -6.81
CA HIS A 75 -12.45 -2.31 -6.91
C HIS A 75 -11.56 -2.60 -8.12
N THR A 76 -12.05 -2.25 -9.31
CA THR A 76 -11.41 -2.60 -10.59
C THR A 76 -10.01 -2.01 -10.76
N ASN A 77 -9.22 -2.59 -11.67
CA ASN A 77 -7.86 -2.13 -11.99
C ASN A 77 -6.96 -2.01 -10.75
N GLY A 78 -6.97 -3.03 -9.88
CA GLY A 78 -6.24 -2.99 -8.60
C GLY A 78 -6.71 -1.89 -7.65
N GLY A 79 -7.98 -1.48 -7.76
CA GLY A 79 -8.55 -0.37 -7.00
C GLY A 79 -8.06 1.03 -7.43
N LYS A 80 -7.37 1.17 -8.57
CA LYS A 80 -6.82 2.47 -9.01
C LYS A 80 -7.85 3.35 -9.70
N THR A 81 -8.97 2.80 -10.16
CA THR A 81 -10.07 3.53 -10.80
C THR A 81 -11.31 3.56 -9.93
N ILE A 82 -12.32 4.34 -10.34
CA ILE A 82 -13.67 4.20 -9.79
C ILE A 82 -14.11 2.74 -9.99
N GLY A 83 -14.60 2.15 -8.91
CA GLY A 83 -15.16 0.80 -8.89
C GLY A 83 -16.68 0.82 -8.89
N THR A 84 -17.29 -0.38 -8.85
CA THR A 84 -18.74 -0.55 -8.89
C THR A 84 -19.17 -1.67 -7.97
N MET A 85 -20.19 -1.45 -7.15
CA MET A 85 -20.80 -2.48 -6.31
C MET A 85 -21.78 -3.35 -7.11
N PRO A 86 -22.17 -4.53 -6.58
CA PRO A 86 -23.11 -5.41 -7.27
C PRO A 86 -24.48 -4.79 -7.61
N ASN A 87 -24.88 -3.76 -6.86
CA ASN A 87 -26.11 -2.99 -7.11
C ASN A 87 -25.91 -1.80 -8.06
N GLY A 88 -24.80 -1.75 -8.80
CA GLY A 88 -24.50 -0.69 -9.78
C GLY A 88 -23.98 0.62 -9.18
N LYS A 89 -23.96 0.77 -7.85
CA LYS A 89 -23.46 2.01 -7.23
C LYS A 89 -21.94 2.10 -7.37
N GLN A 90 -21.48 3.25 -7.85
CA GLN A 90 -20.05 3.57 -7.95
C GLN A 90 -19.41 3.72 -6.57
N ILE A 91 -18.16 3.27 -6.47
CA ILE A 91 -17.30 3.42 -5.29
C ILE A 91 -16.00 4.11 -5.71
N PRO A 92 -15.43 4.98 -4.85
CA PRO A 92 -14.24 5.73 -5.19
C PRO A 92 -13.03 4.81 -5.43
N SER A 93 -12.04 5.35 -6.15
CA SER A 93 -10.70 4.77 -6.22
C SER A 93 -10.11 4.62 -4.81
N LEU A 94 -9.25 3.61 -4.65
CA LEU A 94 -8.49 3.36 -3.42
C LEU A 94 -7.19 4.17 -3.36
N ILE A 95 -6.88 4.97 -4.38
CA ILE A 95 -5.73 5.90 -4.33
C ILE A 95 -5.91 6.86 -3.15
N GLY A 96 -4.94 6.89 -2.25
CA GLY A 96 -4.97 7.70 -1.03
C GLY A 96 -5.83 7.16 0.11
N ALA A 97 -6.62 6.10 -0.10
CA ALA A 97 -7.60 5.63 0.88
C ALA A 97 -6.97 5.11 2.18
N ALA A 98 -5.73 4.64 2.14
CA ALA A 98 -5.04 4.16 3.35
C ALA A 98 -4.71 5.32 4.32
N ALA A 99 -4.44 6.52 3.80
CA ALA A 99 -4.10 7.70 4.62
C ALA A 99 -5.28 8.24 5.44
N ASP A 100 -6.51 7.84 5.07
CA ASP A 100 -7.73 8.17 5.83
C ASP A 100 -7.87 7.33 7.10
N PHE A 101 -7.04 6.30 7.33
CA PHE A 101 -7.08 5.45 8.53
C PHE A 101 -6.01 5.85 9.56
N PRO A 102 -6.29 5.71 10.87
CA PRO A 102 -7.55 5.22 11.46
C PRO A 102 -8.70 6.22 11.31
N ARG A 103 -9.94 5.72 11.25
CA ARG A 103 -11.16 6.55 11.15
C ARG A 103 -12.31 6.02 11.98
N TYR A 104 -13.20 6.91 12.41
CA TYR A 104 -14.46 6.50 13.03
C TYR A 104 -15.44 5.95 11.99
N ASN A 105 -15.97 4.75 12.24
CA ASN A 105 -17.05 4.16 11.45
C ASN A 105 -18.37 4.36 12.20
N ALA A 106 -19.18 5.33 11.76
CA ALA A 106 -20.44 5.68 12.40
C ALA A 106 -21.43 4.50 12.47
N LYS A 107 -21.52 3.67 11.42
CA LYS A 107 -22.43 2.50 11.40
C LYS A 107 -22.04 1.41 12.37
N LYS A 108 -20.77 1.36 12.78
CA LYS A 108 -20.23 0.37 13.72
C LYS A 108 -19.90 0.96 15.08
N HIS A 109 -20.14 2.25 15.27
CA HIS A 109 -19.82 2.99 16.49
C HIS A 109 -18.40 2.72 17.02
N ALA A 110 -17.42 2.60 16.13
CA ALA A 110 -16.06 2.21 16.49
C ALA A 110 -15.01 2.82 15.57
N VAL A 111 -13.80 3.01 16.08
CA VAL A 111 -12.62 3.36 15.28
C VAL A 111 -12.16 2.13 14.50
N PHE A 112 -11.89 2.33 13.21
CA PHE A 112 -11.37 1.31 12.31
C PHE A 112 -9.92 1.63 11.99
N THR A 113 -9.06 0.62 12.17
CA THR A 113 -7.74 0.55 11.53
C THR A 113 -7.91 0.06 10.09
N LEU A 114 -6.85 0.15 9.28
CA LEU A 114 -6.86 -0.35 7.92
C LEU A 114 -7.08 -1.88 7.88
N GLN A 115 -6.37 -2.66 8.71
CA GLN A 115 -6.63 -4.11 8.83
C GLN A 115 -8.08 -4.43 9.25
N ARG A 116 -8.67 -3.65 10.18
CA ARG A 116 -10.07 -3.85 10.58
C ARG A 116 -11.03 -3.58 9.41
N GLN A 117 -10.74 -2.57 8.59
CA GLN A 117 -11.49 -2.31 7.37
C GLN A 117 -11.35 -3.44 6.36
N LEU A 118 -10.14 -3.94 6.11
CA LEU A 118 -9.89 -5.09 5.24
C LEU A 118 -10.68 -6.32 5.70
N ALA A 119 -10.60 -6.66 6.98
CA ALA A 119 -11.34 -7.78 7.56
C ALA A 119 -12.87 -7.59 7.47
N HIS A 120 -13.35 -6.35 7.52
CA HIS A 120 -14.77 -6.05 7.30
C HIS A 120 -15.16 -6.22 5.83
N CYS A 121 -14.37 -5.69 4.89
CA CYS A 121 -14.62 -5.83 3.45
C CYS A 121 -14.60 -7.30 3.01
N ILE A 122 -13.67 -8.11 3.52
CA ILE A 122 -13.60 -9.54 3.17
C ILE A 122 -14.86 -10.27 3.65
N ARG A 123 -15.31 -10.00 4.89
CA ARG A 123 -16.52 -10.65 5.43
C ARG A 123 -17.81 -10.17 4.79
N ALA A 124 -17.97 -8.86 4.64
CA ALA A 124 -19.24 -8.25 4.22
C ALA A 124 -19.34 -8.01 2.71
N GLY A 125 -18.23 -7.70 2.05
CA GLY A 125 -18.19 -7.43 0.61
C GLY A 125 -17.90 -8.68 -0.21
N ILE A 126 -16.89 -9.46 0.17
CA ILE A 126 -16.50 -10.69 -0.56
C ILE A 126 -17.31 -11.91 -0.08
N GLY A 127 -17.82 -11.90 1.15
CA GLY A 127 -18.47 -13.06 1.77
C GLY A 127 -17.48 -14.17 2.16
N GLY A 128 -16.22 -13.81 2.40
CA GLY A 128 -15.15 -14.74 2.76
C GLY A 128 -14.75 -14.68 4.24
N LYS A 129 -13.78 -15.52 4.62
CA LYS A 129 -13.13 -15.50 5.93
C LYS A 129 -11.88 -14.63 5.88
N ALA A 130 -11.90 -13.50 6.59
CA ALA A 130 -10.75 -12.62 6.68
C ALA A 130 -9.51 -13.35 7.24
N PRO A 131 -8.30 -13.09 6.70
CA PRO A 131 -7.06 -13.49 7.34
C PRO A 131 -6.98 -12.95 8.77
N ALA A 132 -6.22 -13.64 9.64
CA ALA A 132 -5.95 -13.14 10.98
C ALA A 132 -5.24 -11.79 10.91
N TYR A 133 -5.48 -10.93 11.91
CA TYR A 133 -4.66 -9.72 12.07
C TYR A 133 -3.18 -10.09 12.16
N GLU A 134 -2.32 -9.22 11.63
CA GLU A 134 -0.85 -9.42 11.60
C GLU A 134 -0.36 -10.66 10.84
N SER A 135 -1.26 -11.46 10.25
CA SER A 135 -0.84 -12.55 9.37
C SER A 135 -0.13 -12.01 8.13
N PRO A 136 0.81 -12.76 7.52
CA PRO A 136 1.50 -12.31 6.31
C PRO A 136 0.55 -11.84 5.19
N ALA A 137 -0.57 -12.54 4.99
CA ALA A 137 -1.57 -12.17 4.00
C ALA A 137 -2.30 -10.85 4.34
N MET A 138 -2.60 -10.60 5.61
CA MET A 138 -3.22 -9.31 6.02
C MET A 138 -2.23 -8.17 5.86
N ILE A 139 -0.96 -8.38 6.24
CA ILE A 139 0.11 -7.39 6.10
C ILE A 139 0.35 -7.08 4.62
N ASP A 140 0.45 -8.09 3.75
CA ASP A 140 0.64 -7.89 2.31
C ASP A 140 -0.50 -7.05 1.69
N LEU A 141 -1.76 -7.35 2.05
CA LEU A 141 -2.93 -6.55 1.62
C LEU A 141 -2.87 -5.10 2.14
N GLU A 142 -2.48 -4.91 3.39
CA GLU A 142 -2.33 -3.59 4.00
C GLU A 142 -1.22 -2.79 3.30
N VAL A 143 -0.06 -3.39 3.08
CA VAL A 143 1.08 -2.79 2.37
C VAL A 143 0.69 -2.42 0.94
N TYR A 144 -0.07 -3.27 0.25
CA TYR A 144 -0.58 -2.96 -1.08
C TYR A 144 -1.44 -1.69 -1.09
N LEU A 145 -2.41 -1.54 -0.18
CA LEU A 145 -3.23 -0.34 -0.09
C LEU A 145 -2.44 0.91 0.33
N ILE A 146 -1.48 0.76 1.25
CA ILE A 146 -0.56 1.85 1.61
C ILE A 146 0.25 2.31 0.39
N SER A 147 0.68 1.38 -0.46
CA SER A 147 1.42 1.71 -1.68
C SER A 147 0.62 2.57 -2.68
N LEU A 148 -0.72 2.50 -2.62
CA LEU A 148 -1.62 3.36 -3.41
C LEU A 148 -1.80 4.77 -2.80
N SER A 149 -1.21 5.04 -1.64
CA SER A 149 -1.45 6.25 -0.84
C SER A 149 -0.18 7.06 -0.56
N LYS A 150 0.92 6.82 -1.31
CA LYS A 150 2.26 7.40 -1.05
C LYS A 150 2.30 8.92 -0.91
N THR A 151 1.45 9.64 -1.63
CA THR A 151 1.44 11.12 -1.64
C THR A 151 0.26 11.71 -0.88
N ALA A 152 -0.58 10.87 -0.26
CA ALA A 152 -1.75 11.35 0.46
C ALA A 152 -1.37 11.83 1.87
N PRO A 153 -1.88 12.99 2.33
CA PRO A 153 -1.58 13.50 3.67
C PRO A 153 -2.22 12.60 4.73
N ILE A 154 -1.40 12.14 5.69
CA ILE A 154 -1.87 11.32 6.80
C ILE A 154 -2.51 12.17 7.90
N GLY A 155 -3.48 11.60 8.62
CA GLY A 155 -4.06 12.22 9.81
C GLY A 155 -5.19 13.22 9.56
N ARG A 156 -5.65 13.42 8.32
CA ARG A 156 -6.76 14.35 7.99
C ARG A 156 -8.04 14.11 8.80
N ASN A 157 -8.30 12.86 9.19
CA ASN A 157 -9.52 12.46 9.89
C ASN A 157 -9.30 12.26 11.41
N VAL A 158 -8.11 12.57 11.92
CA VAL A 158 -7.78 12.51 13.35
C VAL A 158 -7.96 13.91 13.93
N PRO A 159 -8.79 14.09 15.00
CA PRO A 159 -8.99 15.38 15.65
C PRO A 159 -7.73 15.97 16.28
#